data_AF-A0A252E2U9-F1
#
_entry.id   AF-A0A252E2U9-F1
#
_cell.length_a   1.000
_cell.length_b   1.000
_cell.length_c   1.000
_cell.angle_alpha   90.00
_cell.angle_beta   90.00
_cell.angle_gamma   90.00
#
_symmetry.space_group_name_H-M   'P 1'
#
loop_
_entity.id
_entity.type
_entity.pdbx_description
1 polymer ?
#
loop_
_entity_poly.entity_id
_entity_poly.type
_entity_poly.pdbx_seq_one_letter_code
_entity_poly.pdbx_strand_id
1 'polypeptide(L)'
;RIKGDRADNIETAISAYTAALTVFTKEALPVDWAATQNNLAAAYNDRIKGNRADNIETAIAAYTAALTVFTREEFPVDWATTQNNLALTYSNRIKGDRADNIETAISAYTAALTVRTKKALPIDWATTQNNLANAYSNRIKEDKVDNIEKAIAAYSAALTVYTRVEFPVDWAATQNNLANAYSNRIKGDRADNIETAISAYTAALTVRTKEALPVDWAATQNNLAAAYNDRIKGDRADNIETAIAAYTAALTIRTKEALPVDWAATQNNLANAYSNRIKEDRADNIETAISAYTAALTVRTKEALPIDWAATQNNLANAYSNRIKGDRADN
;
A
#
# COMPACT_ATOMS: atom_id res chain seq x y z
N ARG A 1 25.46 -23.59 -4.19
CA ARG A 1 25.44 -23.40 -2.71
C ARG A 1 25.55 -21.90 -2.46
N ILE A 2 24.43 -21.17 -2.48
CA ILE A 2 24.34 -19.76 -2.08
C ILE A 2 23.07 -19.67 -1.25
N LYS A 3 23.21 -19.74 0.07
CA LYS A 3 22.11 -19.48 1.02
C LYS A 3 22.74 -18.76 2.22
N GLY A 4 23.12 -17.51 2.00
CA GLY A 4 23.05 -16.52 3.07
C GLY A 4 21.62 -16.04 3.14
N ASP A 5 21.08 -15.88 4.36
CA ASP A 5 19.78 -15.23 4.57
C ASP A 5 19.81 -13.85 3.89
N ARG A 6 18.69 -13.40 3.30
CA ARG A 6 18.57 -12.07 2.66
C ARG A 6 19.05 -10.98 3.63
N ALA A 7 18.75 -11.13 4.91
CA ALA A 7 19.22 -10.21 5.95
C ALA A 7 20.75 -10.14 6.01
N ASP A 8 21.46 -11.27 5.95
CA ASP A 8 22.92 -11.32 6.02
C ASP A 8 23.58 -10.79 4.74
N ASN A 9 22.96 -11.02 3.58
CA ASN A 9 23.45 -10.46 2.32
C ASN A 9 23.37 -8.93 2.31
N ILE A 10 22.31 -8.35 2.89
CA ILE A 10 22.17 -6.89 3.00
C ILE A 10 23.22 -6.32 3.96
N GLU A 11 23.47 -6.95 5.12
CA GLU A 11 24.54 -6.49 6.01
C GLU A 11 25.91 -6.55 5.33
N THR A 12 26.17 -7.63 4.57
CA THR A 12 27.42 -7.78 3.81
C THR A 12 27.56 -6.67 2.76
N ALA A 13 26.48 -6.34 2.05
CA ALA A 13 26.47 -5.24 1.08
C ALA A 13 26.73 -3.89 1.75
N ILE A 14 26.08 -3.60 2.89
CA ILE A 14 26.31 -2.39 3.68
C ILE A 14 27.77 -2.29 4.12
N SER A 15 28.35 -3.38 4.64
CA SER A 15 29.77 -3.42 5.01
C SER A 15 30.69 -3.18 3.81
N ALA A 16 30.41 -3.79 2.66
CA ALA A 16 31.20 -3.62 1.45
C ALA A 16 31.12 -2.19 0.90
N TYR A 17 29.94 -1.59 0.82
CA TYR A 17 29.77 -0.20 0.41
C TYR A 17 30.44 0.76 1.39
N THR A 18 30.32 0.52 2.69
CA THR A 18 31.00 1.33 3.72
C THR A 18 32.52 1.25 3.57
N ALA A 19 33.06 0.06 3.31
CA ALA A 19 34.48 -0.12 3.03
C ALA A 19 34.90 0.57 1.73
N ALA A 20 34.11 0.46 0.65
CA ALA A 20 34.39 1.14 -0.62
C ALA A 20 34.43 2.67 -0.45
N LEU A 21 33.55 3.25 0.37
CA LEU A 21 33.54 4.68 0.70
C LEU A 21 34.77 5.17 1.48
N THR A 22 35.64 4.28 1.96
CA THR A 22 36.94 4.68 2.53
C THR A 22 37.98 5.01 1.45
N VAL A 23 37.76 4.52 0.22
CA VAL A 23 38.65 4.72 -0.93
C VAL A 23 38.00 5.65 -1.95
N PHE A 24 36.73 5.38 -2.29
CA PHE A 24 35.92 6.28 -3.10
C PHE A 24 35.52 7.44 -2.20
N THR A 25 36.20 8.57 -2.34
CA THR A 25 35.85 9.82 -1.65
C THR A 25 35.24 10.80 -2.64
N LYS A 26 34.50 11.80 -2.14
CA LYS A 26 33.91 12.84 -2.97
C LYS A 26 34.97 13.62 -3.75
N GLU A 27 36.16 13.81 -3.19
CA GLU A 27 37.25 14.58 -3.78
C GLU A 27 38.03 13.79 -4.82
N ALA A 28 38.28 12.50 -4.58
CA ALA A 28 39.12 11.67 -5.45
C ALA A 28 38.33 11.00 -6.57
N LEU A 29 37.14 10.47 -6.24
CA LEU A 29 36.30 9.67 -7.14
C LEU A 29 34.82 10.05 -6.94
N PRO A 30 34.42 11.29 -7.29
CA PRO A 30 33.10 11.82 -6.97
C PRO A 30 31.95 10.97 -7.49
N VAL A 31 32.05 10.48 -8.73
CA VAL A 31 31.00 9.70 -9.39
C VAL A 31 30.84 8.32 -8.74
N ASP A 32 31.96 7.59 -8.51
CA ASP A 32 31.93 6.28 -7.84
C ASP A 32 31.48 6.41 -6.37
N TRP A 33 31.89 7.48 -5.69
CA TRP A 33 31.42 7.80 -4.35
C TRP A 33 29.90 8.02 -4.35
N ALA A 34 29.36 8.83 -5.26
CA ALA A 34 27.93 9.10 -5.34
C ALA A 34 27.10 7.86 -5.70
N ALA A 35 27.59 7.04 -6.65
CA ALA A 35 26.98 5.76 -6.98
C ALA A 35 26.96 4.82 -5.77
N THR A 36 28.06 4.77 -5.02
CA THR A 36 28.18 3.95 -3.81
C THR A 36 27.26 4.44 -2.69
N GLN A 37 27.13 5.76 -2.50
CA GLN A 37 26.16 6.35 -1.57
C GLN A 37 24.71 6.00 -1.96
N ASN A 38 24.36 6.10 -3.24
CA ASN A 38 23.03 5.74 -3.73
C ASN A 38 22.71 4.25 -3.49
N ASN A 39 23.69 3.36 -3.69
CA ASN A 39 23.52 1.93 -3.44
C ASN A 39 23.48 1.60 -1.94
N LEU A 40 24.30 2.27 -1.13
CA LEU A 40 24.27 2.16 0.33
C LEU A 40 22.92 2.57 0.88
N ALA A 41 22.35 3.68 0.38
CA ALA A 41 21.03 4.14 0.75
C ALA A 41 19.94 3.11 0.41
N ALA A 42 20.00 2.50 -0.77
CA ALA A 42 19.08 1.43 -1.16
C ALA A 42 19.20 0.22 -0.22
N ALA A 43 20.42 -0.17 0.16
CA ALA A 43 20.66 -1.26 1.10
C ALA A 43 20.09 -0.95 2.49
N TYR A 44 20.23 0.27 3.00
CA TYR A 44 19.61 0.70 4.26
C TYR A 44 18.07 0.73 4.18
N ASN A 45 17.52 1.15 3.05
CA ASN A 45 16.09 1.08 2.77
C ASN A 45 15.55 -0.35 2.82
N ASP A 46 16.36 -1.35 2.46
CA ASP A 46 15.96 -2.76 2.46
C ASP A 46 16.35 -3.52 3.73
N ARG A 47 17.15 -2.89 4.60
CA ARG A 47 17.75 -3.48 5.78
C ARG A 47 16.70 -3.95 6.79
N ILE A 48 16.76 -5.25 7.09
CA ILE A 48 15.87 -5.94 8.03
C ILE A 48 16.34 -5.74 9.48
N LYS A 49 17.66 -5.71 9.72
CA LYS A 49 18.23 -5.59 11.07
C LYS A 49 18.28 -4.12 11.52
N GLY A 50 18.28 -3.92 12.84
CA GLY A 50 18.33 -2.59 13.46
C GLY A 50 16.99 -1.88 13.53
N ASN A 51 17.01 -0.63 13.99
CA ASN A 51 15.80 0.19 14.07
C ASN A 51 15.42 0.71 12.66
N ARG A 52 14.17 0.44 12.24
CA ARG A 52 13.69 0.83 10.90
C ARG A 52 13.75 2.34 10.66
N ALA A 53 13.42 3.15 11.66
CA ALA A 53 13.46 4.60 11.52
C ALA A 53 14.90 5.11 11.31
N ASP A 54 15.86 4.56 12.04
CA ASP A 54 17.28 4.94 11.91
C ASP A 54 17.89 4.48 10.57
N ASN A 55 17.49 3.30 10.09
CA ASN A 55 17.87 2.83 8.75
C ASN A 55 17.36 3.79 7.67
N ILE A 56 16.11 4.25 7.79
CA ILE A 56 15.53 5.23 6.86
C ILE A 56 16.30 6.56 6.90
N GLU A 57 16.60 7.10 8.08
CA GLU A 57 17.36 8.36 8.15
C GLU A 57 18.77 8.22 7.53
N THR A 58 19.42 7.07 7.72
CA THR A 58 20.70 6.78 7.07
C THR A 58 20.58 6.73 5.55
N ALA A 59 19.50 6.12 5.03
CA ALA A 59 19.23 6.10 3.59
C ALA A 59 18.98 7.51 3.04
N ILE A 60 18.20 8.35 3.74
CA ILE A 60 17.97 9.75 3.36
C ILE A 60 19.30 10.51 3.28
N ALA A 61 20.15 10.37 4.29
CA ALA A 61 21.45 11.03 4.34
C ALA A 61 22.35 10.61 3.16
N ALA A 62 22.43 9.32 2.85
CA ALA A 62 23.23 8.80 1.76
C ALA A 62 22.69 9.19 0.37
N TYR A 63 21.39 9.15 0.13
CA TYR A 63 20.81 9.68 -1.12
C TYR A 63 21.04 11.18 -1.27
N THR A 64 20.87 11.96 -0.18
CA THR A 64 21.15 13.40 -0.20
C THR A 64 22.61 13.68 -0.50
N ALA A 65 23.53 12.88 0.04
CA ALA A 65 24.96 12.95 -0.26
C ALA A 65 25.25 12.68 -1.74
N ALA A 66 24.65 11.62 -2.32
CA ALA A 66 24.79 11.29 -3.74
C ALA A 66 24.31 12.43 -4.65
N LEU A 67 23.21 13.09 -4.30
CA LEU A 67 22.66 14.25 -5.03
C LEU A 67 23.56 15.50 -5.00
N THR A 68 24.61 15.52 -4.19
CA THR A 68 25.62 16.60 -4.24
C THR A 68 26.64 16.45 -5.38
N VAL A 69 26.62 15.29 -6.07
CA VAL A 69 27.44 14.99 -7.25
C VAL A 69 26.56 14.69 -8.44
N PHE A 70 25.56 13.81 -8.27
CA PHE A 70 24.55 13.59 -9.29
C PHE A 70 23.64 14.79 -9.36
N THR A 71 23.98 15.76 -10.21
CA THR A 71 23.16 16.93 -10.54
C THR A 71 22.29 16.62 -11.76
N ARG A 72 21.22 17.40 -11.96
CA ARG A 72 20.33 17.22 -13.12
C ARG A 72 21.08 17.49 -14.43
N GLU A 73 22.03 18.42 -14.41
CA GLU A 73 22.76 18.90 -15.58
C GLU A 73 23.85 17.93 -16.02
N GLU A 74 24.63 17.39 -15.08
CA GLU A 74 25.78 16.54 -15.38
C GLU A 74 25.40 15.05 -15.44
N PHE A 75 24.48 14.60 -14.57
CA PHE A 75 24.07 13.21 -14.45
C PHE A 75 22.55 13.07 -14.38
N PRO A 76 21.81 13.49 -15.42
CA PRO A 76 20.35 13.59 -15.38
C PRO A 76 19.66 12.28 -14.97
N VAL A 77 20.12 11.14 -15.49
CA VAL A 77 19.50 9.83 -15.24
C VAL A 77 19.77 9.34 -13.82
N ASP A 78 21.01 9.45 -13.33
CA ASP A 78 21.37 9.08 -11.97
C ASP A 78 20.67 10.01 -10.96
N TRP A 79 20.68 11.32 -11.20
CA TRP A 79 19.95 12.29 -10.39
C TRP A 79 18.47 11.94 -10.29
N ALA A 80 17.80 11.67 -11.42
CA ALA A 80 16.37 11.33 -11.41
C ALA A 80 16.08 9.99 -10.70
N THR A 81 17.01 9.04 -10.81
CA THR A 81 16.91 7.75 -10.10
C THR A 81 17.06 7.94 -8.60
N THR A 82 18.07 8.71 -8.17
CA THR A 82 18.28 9.06 -6.77
C THR A 82 17.10 9.85 -6.21
N GLN A 83 16.54 10.81 -6.96
CA GLN A 83 15.34 11.56 -6.57
C GLN A 83 14.12 10.65 -6.37
N ASN A 84 13.84 9.73 -7.30
CA ASN A 84 12.74 8.77 -7.13
C ASN A 84 12.93 7.88 -5.90
N ASN A 85 14.16 7.43 -5.63
CA ASN A 85 14.44 6.57 -4.49
C ASN A 85 14.36 7.33 -3.17
N LEU A 86 14.87 8.56 -3.13
CA LEU A 86 14.74 9.47 -2.00
C LEU A 86 13.27 9.78 -1.70
N ALA A 87 12.47 10.01 -2.74
CA ALA A 87 11.03 10.22 -2.61
C ALA A 87 10.31 9.00 -2.00
N LEU A 88 10.70 7.79 -2.39
CA LEU A 88 10.18 6.56 -1.79
C LEU A 88 10.59 6.44 -0.31
N THR A 89 11.83 6.81 0.01
CA THR A 89 12.31 6.82 1.40
C THR A 89 11.51 7.82 2.24
N TYR A 90 11.28 9.05 1.76
CA TYR A 90 10.42 10.02 2.44
C TYR A 90 8.97 9.53 2.57
N SER A 91 8.43 8.88 1.54
CA SER A 91 7.09 8.28 1.58
C SER A 91 6.95 7.20 2.65
N ASN A 92 8.04 6.56 3.06
CA ASN A 92 8.08 5.53 4.10
C ASN A 92 8.66 6.03 5.43
N ARG A 93 9.04 7.31 5.53
CA ARG A 93 9.73 7.87 6.68
C ARG A 93 8.85 7.90 7.92
N ILE A 94 9.38 7.35 9.01
CA ILE A 94 8.71 7.22 10.31
C ILE A 94 8.88 8.47 11.16
N LYS A 95 10.05 9.13 11.09
CA LYS A 95 10.36 10.35 11.85
C LYS A 95 9.86 11.60 11.13
N GLY A 96 9.61 12.66 11.89
CA GLY A 96 9.12 13.94 11.39
C GLY A 96 7.61 13.95 11.14
N ASP A 97 7.09 15.08 10.68
CA ASP A 97 5.68 15.21 10.33
C ASP A 97 5.34 14.40 9.08
N ARG A 98 4.26 13.60 9.17
CA ARG A 98 3.86 12.71 8.08
C ARG A 98 3.45 13.48 6.83
N ALA A 99 2.78 14.62 6.98
CA ALA A 99 2.33 15.41 5.85
C ALA A 99 3.51 16.05 5.12
N ASP A 100 4.46 16.63 5.87
CA ASP A 100 5.69 17.20 5.30
C ASP A 100 6.57 16.15 4.59
N ASN A 101 6.66 14.95 5.13
CA ASN A 101 7.35 13.84 4.49
C ASN A 101 6.71 13.48 3.13
N ILE A 102 5.38 13.45 3.05
CA ILE A 102 4.69 13.19 1.78
C ILE A 102 4.88 14.33 0.77
N GLU A 103 4.83 15.60 1.20
CA GLU A 103 5.11 16.73 0.29
C GLU A 103 6.54 16.69 -0.27
N THR A 104 7.50 16.30 0.56
CA THR A 104 8.89 16.12 0.15
C THR A 104 9.01 14.99 -0.89
N ALA A 105 8.32 13.88 -0.67
CA ALA A 105 8.26 12.79 -1.63
C ALA A 105 7.63 13.19 -2.97
N ILE A 106 6.47 13.86 -2.93
CA ILE A 106 5.79 14.36 -4.14
C ILE A 106 6.70 15.29 -4.94
N SER A 107 7.42 16.19 -4.24
CA SER A 107 8.36 17.12 -4.87
C SER A 107 9.50 16.38 -5.56
N ALA A 108 10.11 15.40 -4.90
CA ALA A 108 11.22 14.62 -5.46
C ALA A 108 10.77 13.68 -6.60
N TYR A 109 9.59 13.06 -6.54
CA TYR A 109 9.02 12.31 -7.67
C TYR A 109 8.75 13.22 -8.87
N THR A 110 8.16 14.40 -8.64
CA THR A 110 7.89 15.38 -9.69
C THR A 110 9.19 15.86 -10.34
N ALA A 111 10.23 16.08 -9.54
CA ALA A 111 11.57 16.41 -10.02
C ALA A 111 12.15 15.28 -10.90
N ALA A 112 12.08 14.02 -10.46
CA ALA A 112 12.52 12.86 -11.22
C ALA A 112 11.81 12.74 -12.59
N LEU A 113 10.51 13.02 -12.65
CA LEU A 113 9.71 13.00 -13.88
C LEU A 113 10.10 14.10 -14.90
N THR A 114 10.91 15.09 -14.51
CA THR A 114 11.45 16.06 -15.47
C THR A 114 12.54 15.48 -16.38
N VAL A 115 13.11 14.34 -16.01
CA VAL A 115 14.12 13.59 -16.79
C VAL A 115 13.57 12.24 -17.23
N ARG A 116 12.96 11.50 -16.29
CA ARG A 116 12.27 10.24 -16.57
C ARG A 116 11.00 10.56 -17.33
N THR A 117 11.06 10.54 -18.65
CA THR A 117 9.89 10.74 -19.52
C THR A 117 9.45 9.42 -20.13
N LYS A 118 8.16 9.30 -20.47
CA LYS A 118 7.62 8.10 -21.13
C LYS A 118 8.41 7.69 -22.38
N LYS A 119 8.93 8.67 -23.15
CA LYS A 119 9.68 8.41 -24.38
C LYS A 119 11.11 7.93 -24.12
N ALA A 120 11.82 8.59 -23.20
CA ALA A 120 13.25 8.31 -22.98
C ALA A 120 13.47 7.12 -22.05
N LEU A 121 12.65 7.02 -21.00
CA LEU A 121 12.80 6.06 -19.91
C LEU A 121 11.41 5.52 -19.52
N PRO A 122 10.72 4.77 -20.41
CA PRO A 122 9.32 4.39 -20.22
C PRO A 122 9.07 3.65 -18.91
N ILE A 123 9.93 2.69 -18.56
CA ILE A 123 9.80 1.86 -17.36
C ILE A 123 10.01 2.71 -16.10
N ASP A 124 11.11 3.46 -16.03
CA ASP A 124 11.38 4.35 -14.89
C ASP A 124 10.30 5.44 -14.72
N TRP A 125 9.80 5.98 -15.83
CA TRP A 125 8.68 6.92 -15.80
C TRP A 125 7.43 6.26 -15.21
N ALA A 126 7.08 5.04 -15.63
CA ALA A 126 5.94 4.30 -15.10
C ALA A 126 6.10 3.98 -13.60
N THR A 127 7.30 3.56 -13.17
CA THR A 127 7.63 3.36 -11.74
C THR A 127 7.41 4.63 -10.94
N THR A 128 7.93 5.75 -11.46
CA THR A 128 7.85 7.05 -10.80
C THR A 128 6.40 7.56 -10.74
N GLN A 129 5.61 7.34 -11.81
CA GLN A 129 4.18 7.67 -11.84
C GLN A 129 3.37 6.86 -10.84
N ASN A 130 3.57 5.53 -10.77
CA ASN A 130 2.87 4.68 -9.80
C ASN A 130 3.21 5.07 -8.35
N ASN A 131 4.48 5.41 -8.08
CA ASN A 131 4.90 5.86 -6.78
C ASN A 131 4.34 7.24 -6.41
N LEU A 132 4.34 8.18 -7.37
CA LEU A 132 3.72 9.49 -7.20
C LEU A 132 2.21 9.36 -6.94
N ALA A 133 1.53 8.43 -7.61
CA ALA A 133 0.13 8.15 -7.37
C ALA A 133 -0.15 7.63 -5.95
N ASN A 134 0.73 6.75 -5.43
CA ASN A 134 0.67 6.32 -4.03
C ASN A 134 0.87 7.52 -3.07
N ALA A 135 1.80 8.42 -3.38
CA ALA A 135 2.05 9.61 -2.56
C ALA A 135 0.84 10.55 -2.55
N TYR A 136 0.20 10.79 -3.71
CA TYR A 136 -1.05 11.56 -3.79
C TYR A 136 -2.20 10.90 -3.04
N SER A 137 -2.35 9.57 -3.14
CA SER A 137 -3.39 8.83 -2.40
C SER A 137 -3.25 8.95 -0.88
N ASN A 138 -2.01 9.09 -0.39
CA ASN A 138 -1.69 9.22 1.02
C ASN A 138 -1.48 10.67 1.49
N ARG A 139 -1.69 11.65 0.61
CA ARG A 139 -1.42 13.07 0.90
C ARG A 139 -2.46 13.63 1.88
N ILE A 140 -1.95 14.20 2.97
CA ILE A 140 -2.77 14.76 4.05
C ILE A 140 -3.13 16.23 3.79
N LYS A 141 -2.23 16.98 3.15
CA LYS A 141 -2.43 18.40 2.78
C LYS A 141 -3.21 18.53 1.48
N GLU A 142 -3.69 19.75 1.24
CA GLU A 142 -4.55 20.13 0.12
C GLU A 142 -5.90 19.39 0.11
N ASP A 143 -6.71 19.70 -0.90
CA ASP A 143 -8.02 19.11 -1.06
C ASP A 143 -7.95 17.60 -1.40
N LYS A 144 -8.73 16.80 -0.66
CA LYS A 144 -8.78 15.34 -0.81
C LYS A 144 -9.31 14.91 -2.18
N VAL A 145 -10.26 15.64 -2.76
CA VAL A 145 -10.82 15.33 -4.09
C VAL A 145 -9.70 15.46 -5.12
N ASP A 146 -8.98 16.58 -5.11
CA ASP A 146 -7.89 16.83 -6.05
C ASP A 146 -6.75 15.81 -5.91
N ASN A 147 -6.41 15.43 -4.68
CA ASN A 147 -5.39 14.41 -4.43
C ASN A 147 -5.76 13.05 -5.03
N ILE A 148 -7.03 12.63 -4.91
CA ILE A 148 -7.50 11.36 -5.51
C ILE A 148 -7.48 11.45 -7.03
N GLU A 149 -7.91 12.56 -7.64
CA GLU A 149 -7.87 12.70 -9.11
C GLU A 149 -6.43 12.67 -9.64
N LYS A 150 -5.46 13.29 -8.93
CA LYS A 150 -4.04 13.21 -9.28
C LYS A 150 -3.50 11.78 -9.18
N ALA A 151 -3.89 11.04 -8.14
CA ALA A 151 -3.52 9.63 -8.01
C ALA A 151 -4.07 8.78 -9.16
N ILE A 152 -5.36 8.93 -9.49
CA ILE A 152 -6.00 8.22 -10.61
C ILE A 152 -5.27 8.53 -11.93
N ALA A 153 -4.96 9.81 -12.19
CA ALA A 153 -4.24 10.21 -13.39
C ALA A 153 -2.85 9.56 -13.47
N ALA A 154 -2.09 9.56 -12.38
CA ALA A 154 -0.74 9.00 -12.34
C ALA A 154 -0.72 7.45 -12.42
N TYR A 155 -1.64 6.75 -11.76
CA TYR A 155 -1.80 5.29 -11.94
C TYR A 155 -2.19 4.95 -13.39
N SER A 156 -3.14 5.70 -13.96
CA SER A 156 -3.57 5.50 -15.35
C SER A 156 -2.40 5.74 -16.32
N ALA A 157 -1.56 6.74 -16.05
CA ALA A 157 -0.34 7.00 -16.81
C ALA A 157 0.64 5.82 -16.74
N ALA A 158 0.91 5.28 -15.54
CA ALA A 158 1.77 4.12 -15.36
C ALA A 158 1.25 2.87 -16.13
N LEU A 159 -0.06 2.64 -16.12
CA LEU A 159 -0.71 1.54 -16.86
C LEU A 159 -0.63 1.67 -18.39
N THR A 160 -0.17 2.81 -18.92
CA THR A 160 0.13 2.93 -20.36
C THR A 160 1.49 2.34 -20.75
N VAL A 161 2.29 1.91 -19.77
CA VAL A 161 3.58 1.22 -19.95
C VAL A 161 3.54 -0.14 -19.26
N TYR A 162 3.08 -0.20 -18.01
CA TYR A 162 2.82 -1.48 -17.36
C TYR A 162 1.63 -2.13 -18.02
N THR A 163 1.89 -3.13 -18.86
CA THR A 163 0.87 -3.96 -19.48
C THR A 163 0.81 -5.32 -18.77
N ARG A 164 -0.34 -5.99 -18.84
CA ARG A 164 -0.50 -7.33 -18.26
C ARG A 164 0.52 -8.35 -18.81
N VAL A 165 0.98 -8.17 -20.05
CA VAL A 165 1.89 -9.13 -20.71
C VAL A 165 3.34 -8.87 -20.34
N GLU A 166 3.80 -7.62 -20.43
CA GLU A 166 5.22 -7.29 -20.23
C GLU A 166 5.56 -7.13 -18.75
N PHE A 167 4.64 -6.59 -17.96
CA PHE A 167 4.84 -6.28 -16.54
C PHE A 167 3.65 -6.78 -15.70
N PRO A 168 3.34 -8.09 -15.70
CA PRO A 168 2.13 -8.62 -15.07
C PRO A 168 1.98 -8.20 -13.60
N VAL A 169 3.07 -8.27 -12.83
CA VAL A 169 3.06 -7.98 -11.38
C VAL A 169 2.84 -6.49 -11.12
N ASP A 170 3.61 -5.61 -11.78
CA ASP A 170 3.47 -4.15 -11.63
C ASP A 170 2.12 -3.66 -12.16
N TRP A 171 1.65 -4.21 -13.28
CA TRP A 171 0.32 -3.94 -13.81
C TRP A 171 -0.77 -4.31 -12.79
N ALA A 172 -0.72 -5.50 -12.20
CA ALA A 172 -1.72 -5.94 -11.23
C ALA A 172 -1.68 -5.12 -9.92
N ALA A 173 -0.48 -4.76 -9.46
CA ALA A 173 -0.33 -3.86 -8.31
C ALA A 173 -0.91 -2.47 -8.60
N THR A 174 -0.60 -1.92 -9.78
CA THR A 174 -1.11 -0.61 -10.21
C THR A 174 -2.64 -0.63 -10.40
N GLN A 175 -3.20 -1.71 -10.95
CA GLN A 175 -4.65 -1.92 -11.08
C GLN A 175 -5.34 -1.96 -9.71
N ASN A 176 -4.80 -2.70 -8.75
CA ASN A 176 -5.35 -2.74 -7.39
C ASN A 176 -5.32 -1.36 -6.73
N ASN A 177 -4.26 -0.59 -6.93
CA ASN A 177 -4.16 0.75 -6.36
C ASN A 177 -5.08 1.76 -7.05
N LEU A 178 -5.21 1.67 -8.37
CA LEU A 178 -6.20 2.43 -9.12
C LEU A 178 -7.63 2.11 -8.65
N ALA A 179 -7.92 0.83 -8.39
CA ALA A 179 -9.20 0.40 -7.84
C ALA A 179 -9.46 1.00 -6.44
N ASN A 180 -8.46 1.03 -5.56
CA ASN A 180 -8.57 1.72 -4.28
C ASN A 180 -8.88 3.22 -4.47
N ALA A 181 -8.23 3.88 -5.44
CA ALA A 181 -8.46 5.30 -5.72
C ALA A 181 -9.89 5.56 -6.21
N TYR A 182 -10.41 4.73 -7.14
CA TYR A 182 -11.81 4.79 -7.57
C TYR A 182 -12.81 4.46 -6.44
N SER A 183 -12.50 3.48 -5.60
CA SER A 183 -13.33 3.13 -4.44
C SER A 183 -13.42 4.28 -3.42
N ASN A 184 -12.43 5.16 -3.37
CA ASN A 184 -12.44 6.34 -2.50
C ASN A 184 -12.83 7.64 -3.23
N ARG A 185 -13.04 7.58 -4.55
CA ARG A 185 -13.27 8.76 -5.38
C ARG A 185 -14.60 9.45 -5.03
N ILE A 186 -14.48 10.75 -4.77
CA ILE A 186 -15.60 11.62 -4.36
C ILE A 186 -16.29 12.22 -5.59
N LYS A 187 -15.54 12.50 -6.66
CA LYS A 187 -16.05 13.10 -7.89
C LYS A 187 -16.72 12.06 -8.80
N GLY A 188 -17.77 12.47 -9.51
CA GLY A 188 -18.51 11.62 -10.44
C GLY A 188 -19.60 10.80 -9.75
N ASP A 189 -20.25 9.92 -10.51
CA ASP A 189 -21.28 9.04 -9.96
C ASP A 189 -20.65 7.94 -9.08
N ARG A 190 -21.19 7.76 -7.88
CA ARG A 190 -20.66 6.79 -6.91
C ARG A 190 -20.78 5.36 -7.41
N ALA A 191 -21.86 5.02 -8.10
CA ALA A 191 -22.07 3.67 -8.58
C ALA A 191 -21.08 3.34 -9.71
N ASP A 192 -20.85 4.26 -10.64
CA ASP A 192 -19.86 4.09 -11.72
C ASP A 192 -18.43 4.00 -11.18
N ASN A 193 -18.08 4.80 -10.17
CA ASN A 193 -16.78 4.71 -9.51
C ASN A 193 -16.56 3.33 -8.87
N ILE A 194 -17.58 2.77 -8.21
CA ILE A 194 -17.50 1.43 -7.62
C ILE A 194 -17.41 0.33 -8.68
N GLU A 195 -18.17 0.40 -9.78
CA GLU A 195 -18.02 -0.58 -10.88
C GLU A 195 -16.61 -0.53 -11.50
N THR A 196 -16.03 0.67 -11.60
CA THR A 196 -14.66 0.86 -12.09
C THR A 196 -13.65 0.23 -11.13
N ALA A 197 -13.82 0.43 -9.83
CA ALA A 197 -12.99 -0.20 -8.80
C ALA A 197 -13.09 -1.74 -8.86
N ILE A 198 -14.30 -2.29 -8.90
CA ILE A 198 -14.54 -3.73 -9.04
C ILE A 198 -13.83 -4.29 -10.28
N SER A 199 -13.99 -3.62 -11.43
CA SER A 199 -13.35 -4.04 -12.68
C SER A 199 -11.82 -4.09 -12.57
N ALA A 200 -11.21 -3.07 -11.96
CA ALA A 200 -9.77 -3.01 -11.78
C ALA A 200 -9.25 -4.02 -10.74
N TYR A 201 -9.96 -4.28 -9.63
CA TYR A 201 -9.61 -5.38 -8.72
C TYR A 201 -9.71 -6.74 -9.40
N THR A 202 -10.79 -7.01 -10.13
CA THR A 202 -10.96 -8.25 -10.89
C THR A 202 -9.84 -8.42 -11.91
N ALA A 203 -9.44 -7.34 -12.59
CA ALA A 203 -8.30 -7.34 -13.50
C ALA A 203 -7.00 -7.72 -12.77
N ALA A 204 -6.71 -7.11 -11.61
CA ALA A 204 -5.54 -7.43 -10.80
C ALA A 204 -5.51 -8.91 -10.34
N LEU A 205 -6.66 -9.48 -9.97
CA LEU A 205 -6.80 -10.89 -9.56
C LEU A 205 -6.53 -11.89 -10.71
N THR A 206 -6.48 -11.45 -11.96
CA THR A 206 -6.06 -12.32 -13.08
C THR A 206 -4.56 -12.62 -13.10
N VAL A 207 -3.77 -11.90 -12.31
CA VAL A 207 -2.33 -12.10 -12.12
C VAL A 207 -2.00 -12.42 -10.66
N ARG A 208 -2.59 -11.67 -9.73
CA ARG A 208 -2.49 -11.96 -8.30
C ARG A 208 -3.35 -13.15 -7.99
N THR A 209 -2.81 -14.35 -8.11
CA THR A 209 -3.49 -15.60 -7.72
C THR A 209 -3.08 -16.04 -6.33
N LYS A 210 -3.87 -16.92 -5.71
CA LYS A 210 -3.58 -17.46 -4.39
C LYS A 210 -2.25 -18.21 -4.37
N GLU A 211 -1.87 -18.84 -5.46
CA GLU A 211 -0.66 -19.67 -5.58
C GLU A 211 0.58 -18.83 -5.85
N ALA A 212 0.50 -17.83 -6.73
CA ALA A 212 1.66 -17.05 -7.15
C ALA A 212 1.96 -15.90 -6.18
N LEU A 213 0.92 -15.22 -5.70
CA LEU A 213 1.02 -13.99 -4.91
C LEU A 213 -0.02 -14.03 -3.77
N PRO A 214 0.06 -14.99 -2.82
CA PRO A 214 -0.98 -15.25 -1.83
C PRO A 214 -1.38 -14.02 -1.02
N VAL A 215 -0.40 -13.24 -0.55
CA VAL A 215 -0.62 -12.07 0.30
C VAL A 215 -1.30 -10.94 -0.50
N ASP A 216 -0.82 -10.66 -1.71
CA ASP A 216 -1.41 -9.65 -2.60
C ASP A 216 -2.80 -10.06 -3.09
N TRP A 217 -3.01 -11.35 -3.40
CA TRP A 217 -4.31 -11.90 -3.75
C TRP A 217 -5.30 -11.69 -2.60
N ALA A 218 -4.92 -12.03 -1.36
CA ALA A 218 -5.79 -11.85 -0.20
C ALA A 218 -6.10 -10.37 0.09
N ALA A 219 -5.12 -9.48 -0.10
CA ALA A 219 -5.34 -8.04 0.00
C ALA A 219 -6.34 -7.54 -1.06
N THR A 220 -6.16 -7.97 -2.30
CA THR A 220 -7.05 -7.60 -3.42
C THR A 220 -8.46 -8.17 -3.21
N GLN A 221 -8.59 -9.40 -2.69
CA GLN A 221 -9.88 -10.01 -2.35
C GLN A 221 -10.61 -9.24 -1.25
N ASN A 222 -9.92 -8.83 -0.17
CA ASN A 222 -10.51 -8.01 0.87
C ASN A 222 -11.03 -6.66 0.33
N ASN A 223 -10.28 -6.04 -0.59
CA ASN A 223 -10.67 -4.75 -1.15
C ASN A 223 -11.83 -4.89 -2.17
N LEU A 224 -11.81 -5.95 -2.98
CA LEU A 224 -12.92 -6.32 -3.85
C LEU A 224 -14.19 -6.59 -3.04
N ALA A 225 -14.08 -7.31 -1.93
CA ALA A 225 -15.19 -7.58 -1.03
C ALA A 225 -15.79 -6.28 -0.46
N ALA A 226 -14.95 -5.32 -0.07
CA ALA A 226 -15.41 -4.00 0.37
C ALA A 226 -16.16 -3.25 -0.73
N ALA A 227 -15.64 -3.30 -1.96
CA ALA A 227 -16.31 -2.68 -3.11
C ALA A 227 -17.67 -3.32 -3.41
N TYR A 228 -17.80 -4.64 -3.30
CA TYR A 228 -19.10 -5.32 -3.41
C TYR A 228 -20.05 -4.97 -2.26
N ASN A 229 -19.54 -4.86 -1.03
CA ASN A 229 -20.33 -4.41 0.10
C ASN A 229 -20.81 -2.96 -0.04
N ASP A 230 -20.13 -2.12 -0.83
CA ASP A 230 -20.52 -0.74 -1.12
C ASP A 230 -21.25 -0.58 -2.47
N ARG A 231 -21.39 -1.67 -3.23
CA ARG A 231 -21.94 -1.66 -4.58
C ARG A 231 -23.42 -1.29 -4.59
N ILE A 232 -23.74 -0.27 -5.38
CA ILE A 232 -25.09 0.28 -5.54
C ILE A 232 -25.87 -0.46 -6.64
N LYS A 233 -25.20 -0.90 -7.71
CA LYS A 233 -25.83 -1.61 -8.83
C LYS A 233 -26.01 -3.11 -8.53
N GLY A 234 -27.01 -3.71 -9.17
CA GLY A 234 -27.34 -5.13 -9.01
C GLY A 234 -28.17 -5.42 -7.76
N ASP A 235 -28.41 -6.70 -7.49
CA ASP A 235 -29.13 -7.12 -6.29
C ASP A 235 -28.26 -6.95 -5.04
N ARG A 236 -28.82 -6.29 -4.02
CA ARG A 236 -28.09 -5.98 -2.78
C ARG A 236 -27.70 -7.23 -2.01
N ALA A 237 -28.55 -8.25 -1.99
CA ALA A 237 -28.27 -9.47 -1.26
C ALA A 237 -27.15 -10.26 -1.94
N ASP A 238 -27.19 -10.39 -3.26
CA ASP A 238 -26.12 -11.06 -4.03
C ASP A 238 -24.77 -10.34 -3.93
N ASN A 239 -24.78 -9.01 -3.91
CA ASN A 239 -23.57 -8.22 -3.68
C ASN A 239 -22.95 -8.52 -2.29
N ILE A 240 -23.78 -8.62 -1.24
CA ILE A 240 -23.30 -8.94 0.11
C ILE A 240 -22.77 -10.39 0.18
N GLU A 241 -23.44 -11.36 -0.43
CA GLU A 241 -22.92 -12.74 -0.48
C GLU A 241 -21.56 -12.81 -1.20
N THR A 242 -21.41 -12.05 -2.29
CA THR A 242 -20.14 -11.95 -3.02
C THR A 242 -19.04 -11.34 -2.14
N ALA A 243 -19.36 -10.30 -1.36
CA ALA A 243 -18.44 -9.71 -0.41
C ALA A 243 -18.02 -10.71 0.69
N ILE A 244 -18.97 -11.41 1.30
CA ILE A 244 -18.72 -12.44 2.33
C ILE A 244 -17.81 -13.53 1.79
N ALA A 245 -18.06 -14.01 0.57
CA ALA A 245 -17.23 -15.04 -0.07
C ALA A 245 -15.79 -14.55 -0.28
N ALA A 246 -15.60 -13.33 -0.79
CA ALA A 246 -14.28 -12.75 -1.02
C ALA A 246 -13.50 -12.44 0.28
N TYR A 247 -14.16 -11.95 1.32
CA TYR A 247 -13.54 -11.80 2.65
C TYR A 247 -13.13 -13.16 3.23
N THR A 248 -14.00 -14.16 3.14
CA THR A 248 -13.70 -15.53 3.61
C THR A 248 -12.51 -16.11 2.85
N ALA A 249 -12.43 -15.88 1.53
CA ALA A 249 -11.29 -16.27 0.72
C ALA A 249 -9.99 -15.59 1.18
N ALA A 250 -10.01 -14.28 1.43
CA ALA A 250 -8.87 -13.52 1.95
C ALA A 250 -8.37 -14.05 3.31
N LEU A 251 -9.29 -14.44 4.21
CA LEU A 251 -8.96 -15.02 5.51
C LEU A 251 -8.27 -16.40 5.43
N THR A 252 -8.27 -17.06 4.27
CA THR A 252 -7.48 -18.30 4.08
C THR A 252 -5.97 -18.06 4.01
N ILE A 253 -5.55 -16.81 3.78
CA ILE A 253 -4.13 -16.39 3.76
C ILE A 253 -3.85 -15.43 4.91
N ARG A 254 -4.72 -14.45 5.11
CA ARG A 254 -4.64 -13.51 6.24
C ARG A 254 -5.08 -14.23 7.49
N THR A 255 -4.16 -14.88 8.20
CA THR A 255 -4.43 -15.51 9.49
C THR A 255 -3.97 -14.63 10.64
N LYS A 256 -4.48 -14.88 11.85
CA LYS A 256 -4.09 -14.14 13.04
C LYS A 256 -2.58 -14.26 13.33
N GLU A 257 -1.99 -15.41 13.02
CA GLU A 257 -0.59 -15.72 13.31
C GLU A 257 0.36 -15.09 12.29
N ALA A 258 0.02 -15.16 11.00
CA ALA A 258 0.90 -14.70 9.93
C ALA A 258 0.74 -13.20 9.66
N LEU A 259 -0.50 -12.69 9.71
CA LEU A 259 -0.85 -11.34 9.30
C LEU A 259 -1.91 -10.76 10.28
N PRO A 260 -1.59 -10.61 11.58
CA PRO A 260 -2.57 -10.29 12.62
C PRO A 260 -3.40 -9.04 12.32
N VAL A 261 -2.74 -7.96 11.88
CA VAL A 261 -3.40 -6.67 11.61
C VAL A 261 -4.33 -6.77 10.40
N ASP A 262 -3.87 -7.39 9.31
CA ASP A 262 -4.69 -7.59 8.11
C ASP A 262 -5.84 -8.57 8.34
N TRP A 263 -5.61 -9.64 9.11
CA TRP A 263 -6.65 -10.57 9.55
C TRP A 263 -7.72 -9.83 10.34
N ALA A 264 -7.34 -9.02 11.33
CA ALA A 264 -8.30 -8.27 12.14
C ALA A 264 -9.09 -7.23 11.32
N ALA A 265 -8.44 -6.57 10.35
CA ALA A 265 -9.14 -5.69 9.41
C ALA A 265 -10.15 -6.46 8.55
N THR A 266 -9.76 -7.62 8.03
CA THR A 266 -10.62 -8.47 7.21
C THR A 266 -11.79 -9.03 8.04
N GLN A 267 -11.56 -9.41 9.30
CA GLN A 267 -12.60 -9.86 10.24
C GLN A 267 -13.62 -8.75 10.53
N ASN A 268 -13.17 -7.53 10.82
CA ASN A 268 -14.07 -6.40 11.03
C ASN A 268 -14.93 -6.11 9.79
N ASN A 269 -14.35 -6.21 8.59
CA ASN A 269 -15.08 -5.98 7.35
C ASN A 269 -16.08 -7.12 7.04
N LEU A 270 -15.69 -8.37 7.30
CA LEU A 270 -16.58 -9.51 7.22
C LEU A 270 -17.76 -9.38 8.20
N ALA A 271 -17.50 -8.90 9.42
CA ALA A 271 -18.52 -8.62 10.40
C ALA A 271 -19.51 -7.53 9.94
N ASN A 272 -19.02 -6.47 9.28
CA ASN A 272 -19.90 -5.48 8.64
C ASN A 272 -20.79 -6.12 7.57
N ALA A 273 -20.24 -7.02 6.74
CA ALA A 273 -21.01 -7.70 5.70
C ALA A 273 -22.10 -8.60 6.31
N TYR A 274 -21.80 -9.38 7.35
CA TYR A 274 -22.80 -10.16 8.08
C TYR A 274 -23.85 -9.28 8.78
N SER A 275 -23.43 -8.16 9.38
CA SER A 275 -24.34 -7.16 9.96
C SER A 275 -25.30 -6.57 8.93
N ASN A 276 -24.95 -6.55 7.65
CA ASN A 276 -25.78 -6.05 6.56
C ASN A 276 -26.51 -7.16 5.78
N ARG A 277 -26.20 -8.44 6.05
CA ARG A 277 -26.68 -9.57 5.27
C ARG A 277 -28.20 -9.70 5.32
N ILE A 278 -28.78 -9.85 4.13
CA ILE A 278 -30.24 -9.91 3.90
C ILE A 278 -30.73 -11.37 3.87
N LYS A 279 -29.92 -12.29 3.32
CA LYS A 279 -30.24 -13.72 3.26
C LYS A 279 -29.96 -14.39 4.60
N GLU A 280 -30.54 -15.58 4.78
CA GLU A 280 -30.49 -16.37 6.02
C GLU A 280 -31.16 -15.68 7.22
N ASP A 281 -31.13 -16.36 8.37
CA ASP A 281 -31.72 -15.84 9.60
C ASP A 281 -30.97 -14.59 10.11
N ARG A 282 -31.73 -13.53 10.38
CA ARG A 282 -31.17 -12.25 10.82
C ARG A 282 -30.44 -12.37 12.16
N ALA A 283 -30.94 -13.18 13.09
CA ALA A 283 -30.32 -13.32 14.38
C ALA A 283 -28.98 -14.06 14.27
N ASP A 284 -28.91 -15.13 13.47
CA ASP A 284 -27.65 -15.85 13.20
C ASP A 284 -26.60 -14.97 12.51
N ASN A 285 -27.03 -14.12 11.57
CA ASN A 285 -26.15 -13.17 10.91
C ASN A 285 -25.55 -12.16 11.90
N ILE A 286 -26.34 -11.64 12.84
CA ILE A 286 -25.86 -10.72 13.87
C ILE A 286 -24.90 -11.42 14.85
N GLU A 287 -25.18 -12.64 15.30
CA GLU A 287 -24.25 -13.40 16.15
C GLU A 287 -22.92 -13.68 15.44
N THR A 288 -22.96 -13.96 14.15
CA THR A 288 -21.77 -14.15 13.32
C THR A 288 -20.96 -12.86 13.22
N ALA A 289 -21.64 -11.71 13.03
CA ALA A 289 -20.98 -10.40 13.02
C ALA A 289 -20.32 -10.07 14.36
N ILE A 290 -21.04 -10.25 15.49
CA ILE A 290 -20.52 -10.05 16.85
C ILE A 290 -19.27 -10.89 17.08
N SER A 291 -19.30 -12.16 16.67
CA SER A 291 -18.16 -13.08 16.78
C SER A 291 -16.94 -12.58 16.00
N ALA A 292 -17.13 -12.13 14.76
CA ALA A 292 -16.05 -11.61 13.91
C ALA A 292 -15.48 -10.26 14.41
N TYR A 293 -16.32 -9.34 14.89
CA TYR A 293 -15.83 -8.11 15.54
C TYR A 293 -15.03 -8.43 16.81
N THR A 294 -15.53 -9.33 17.64
CA THR A 294 -14.84 -9.77 18.87
C THR A 294 -13.49 -10.39 18.53
N ALA A 295 -13.42 -11.21 17.48
CA ALA A 295 -12.18 -11.76 16.97
C ALA A 295 -11.19 -10.65 16.54
N ALA A 296 -11.65 -9.65 15.78
CA ALA A 296 -10.83 -8.51 15.36
C ALA A 296 -10.25 -7.73 16.55
N LEU A 297 -11.03 -7.54 17.64
CA LEU A 297 -10.61 -6.86 18.86
C LEU A 297 -9.55 -7.61 19.67
N THR A 298 -9.29 -8.89 19.36
CA THR A 298 -8.15 -9.61 19.96
C THR A 298 -6.79 -9.15 19.44
N VAL A 299 -6.77 -8.37 18.35
CA VAL A 299 -5.56 -7.79 17.75
C VAL A 299 -5.64 -6.26 17.73
N ARG A 300 -6.78 -5.71 17.34
CA ARG A 300 -7.04 -4.27 17.43
C ARG A 300 -7.24 -3.93 18.89
N THR A 301 -6.19 -3.48 19.57
CA THR A 301 -6.27 -3.02 20.96
C THR A 301 -6.22 -1.50 21.02
N LYS A 302 -6.69 -0.93 22.14
CA LYS A 302 -6.64 0.52 22.37
C LYS A 302 -5.19 1.04 22.34
N GLU A 303 -4.24 0.22 22.81
CA GLU A 303 -2.83 0.59 22.93
C GLU A 303 -2.10 0.53 21.58
N ALA A 304 -2.35 -0.51 20.78
CA ALA A 304 -1.62 -0.73 19.53
C ALA A 304 -2.28 -0.04 18.33
N LEU A 305 -3.61 -0.02 18.30
CA LEU A 305 -4.41 0.44 17.15
C LEU A 305 -5.65 1.22 17.64
N PRO A 306 -5.48 2.36 18.34
CA PRO A 306 -6.57 3.06 19.03
C PRO A 306 -7.75 3.44 18.13
N ILE A 307 -7.46 3.88 16.91
CA ILE A 307 -8.49 4.31 15.93
C ILE A 307 -9.26 3.10 15.41
N ASP A 308 -8.56 2.04 14.98
CA ASP A 308 -9.20 0.82 14.49
C ASP A 308 -9.98 0.10 15.60
N TRP A 309 -9.43 0.06 16.82
CA TRP A 309 -10.13 -0.46 18.00
C TRP A 309 -11.42 0.30 18.25
N ALA A 310 -11.38 1.63 18.28
CA ALA A 310 -12.58 2.44 18.51
C ALA A 310 -13.63 2.24 17.40
N ALA A 311 -13.21 2.17 16.14
CA ALA A 311 -14.09 1.90 15.01
C ALA A 311 -14.75 0.51 15.14
N THR A 312 -13.96 -0.53 15.47
CA THR A 312 -14.49 -1.89 15.67
C THR A 312 -15.41 -1.98 16.89
N GLN A 313 -15.09 -1.30 18.00
CA GLN A 313 -15.96 -1.21 19.17
C GLN A 313 -17.31 -0.57 18.84
N ASN A 314 -17.30 0.53 18.07
CA ASN A 314 -18.52 1.19 17.63
C ASN A 314 -19.38 0.26 16.76
N ASN A 315 -18.76 -0.48 15.83
CA ASN A 315 -19.47 -1.45 14.99
C ASN A 315 -20.03 -2.61 15.82
N LEU A 316 -19.26 -3.10 16.79
CA LEU A 316 -19.70 -4.15 17.72
C LEU A 316 -20.89 -3.68 18.57
N ALA A 317 -20.84 -2.46 19.10
CA ALA A 317 -21.96 -1.87 19.84
C ALA A 317 -23.23 -1.78 18.99
N ASN A 318 -23.11 -1.38 17.72
CA ASN A 318 -24.24 -1.38 16.79
C ASN A 318 -24.78 -2.80 16.54
N ALA A 319 -23.91 -3.82 16.48
CA ALA A 319 -24.34 -5.20 16.33
C ALA A 319 -25.10 -5.71 17.56
N TYR A 320 -24.61 -5.41 18.77
CA TYR A 320 -25.31 -5.71 20.03
C TYR A 320 -26.66 -5.00 20.13
N SER A 321 -26.73 -3.72 19.75
CA SER A 321 -28.00 -2.98 19.72
C SER A 321 -29.03 -3.60 18.77
N ASN A 322 -28.59 -4.33 17.75
CA ASN A 322 -29.44 -5.04 16.79
C ASN A 322 -29.60 -6.54 17.11
N ARG A 323 -29.06 -7.01 18.24
CA ARG A 323 -29.08 -8.42 18.63
C ARG A 323 -30.48 -8.86 19.04
N ILE A 324 -30.93 -9.96 18.45
CA ILE A 324 -32.29 -10.50 18.64
C ILE A 324 -32.31 -11.67 19.65
N LYS A 325 -31.18 -12.37 19.83
CA LYS A 325 -31.03 -13.49 20.77
C LYS A 325 -30.49 -13.00 22.12
N GLY A 326 -31.16 -13.36 23.21
CA GLY A 326 -30.80 -12.98 24.60
C GLY A 326 -31.88 -12.13 25.28
N ASP A 327 -31.94 -12.20 26.62
CA ASP A 327 -32.88 -11.37 27.39
C ASP A 327 -32.49 -9.89 27.27
N ARG A 328 -33.49 -8.99 27.20
CA ARG A 328 -33.27 -7.54 27.00
C ARG A 328 -32.39 -6.88 28.09
N ALA A 329 -32.12 -7.59 29.19
CA ALA A 329 -31.28 -7.15 30.29
C ALA A 329 -29.77 -7.39 30.07
N ASP A 330 -29.40 -8.24 29.10
CA ASP A 330 -28.00 -8.60 28.79
C ASP A 330 -27.44 -7.92 27.53
N ASN A 331 -28.24 -7.05 26.87
CA ASN A 331 -27.91 -6.35 25.63
C ASN A 331 -27.65 -4.85 25.84
#